data_AF-A0A1A9WVV0-F1
#
_entry.id   AF-A0A1A9WVV0-F1
#
_cell.length_a   1.000
_cell.length_b   1.000
_cell.length_c   1.000
_cell.angle_alpha   90.00
_cell.angle_beta   90.00
_cell.angle_gamma   90.00
#
_symmetry.space_group_name_H-M   'P 1'
#
loop_
_entity.id
_entity.type
_entity.pdbx_description
1 polymer ?
#
loop_
_entity_poly.entity_id
_entity_poly.type
_entity_poly.pdbx_seq_one_letter_code
_entity_poly.pdbx_strand_id
1 'polypeptide(L)'
;MQREEKQLEMTLDAVMNRLNDLKISIGAMVHKLETEYEMINWPTFLDNFALISSHLTGLSKILSKEMCPPLRNRTVLPLMVSPERDELLVNLTQGRVPVFSHDIVPDYLRTKPDPMAEQKMLQNEQKAANLSLEAAGKQVTQYNKVVSHVLEMML
;
A
#
# COMPACT_ATOMS: atom_id res chain seq x y z
N MET A 1 -22.78 16.21 -4.85
CA MET A 1 -22.98 15.57 -3.53
C MET A 1 -23.32 14.09 -3.66
N GLN A 2 -24.56 13.67 -3.94
CA GLN A 2 -24.95 12.24 -3.96
C GLN A 2 -24.12 11.36 -4.93
N ARG A 3 -23.75 11.90 -6.11
CA ARG A 3 -22.89 11.18 -7.07
C ARG A 3 -21.45 10.99 -6.57
N GLU A 4 -20.93 11.97 -5.86
CA GLU A 4 -19.55 11.96 -5.34
C GLU A 4 -19.43 11.05 -4.13
N GLU A 5 -20.45 11.03 -3.26
CA GLU A 5 -20.56 10.10 -2.14
C GLU A 5 -20.63 8.65 -2.64
N LYS A 6 -21.48 8.37 -3.63
CA LYS A 6 -21.57 7.05 -4.23
C LYS A 6 -20.24 6.60 -4.87
N GLN A 7 -19.55 7.51 -5.54
CA GLN A 7 -18.23 7.21 -6.11
C GLN A 7 -17.18 6.95 -5.02
N LEU A 8 -17.23 7.69 -3.92
CA LEU A 8 -16.36 7.47 -2.76
C LEU A 8 -16.61 6.10 -2.14
N GLU A 9 -17.87 5.73 -1.88
CA GLU A 9 -18.26 4.41 -1.36
C GLU A 9 -17.73 3.28 -2.24
N MET A 10 -17.97 3.36 -3.57
CA MET A 10 -17.45 2.36 -4.51
C MET A 10 -15.92 2.27 -4.48
N THR A 11 -15.23 3.39 -4.33
CA THR A 11 -13.76 3.42 -4.23
C THR A 11 -13.29 2.77 -2.93
N LEU A 12 -13.94 3.08 -1.81
CA LEU A 12 -13.63 2.48 -0.51
C LEU A 12 -13.85 0.97 -0.51
N ASP A 13 -14.97 0.50 -1.06
CA ASP A 13 -15.26 -0.94 -1.18
C ASP A 13 -14.21 -1.65 -2.04
N ALA A 14 -13.83 -1.05 -3.17
CA ALA A 14 -12.79 -1.62 -4.04
C ALA A 14 -11.43 -1.71 -3.32
N VAL A 15 -11.04 -0.67 -2.58
CA VAL A 15 -9.80 -0.64 -1.79
C VAL A 15 -9.86 -1.66 -0.66
N MET A 16 -10.97 -1.73 0.09
CA MET A 16 -11.16 -2.67 1.19
C MET A 16 -11.10 -4.12 0.72
N ASN A 17 -11.70 -4.45 -0.43
CA ASN A 17 -11.61 -5.79 -1.01
C ASN A 17 -10.17 -6.16 -1.34
N ARG A 18 -9.41 -5.26 -1.99
CA ARG A 18 -8.00 -5.50 -2.31
C ARG A 18 -7.10 -5.62 -1.08
N LEU A 19 -7.36 -4.82 -0.04
CA LEU A 19 -6.65 -4.93 1.24
C LEU A 19 -6.94 -6.27 1.92
N ASN A 20 -8.17 -6.76 1.86
CA ASN A 20 -8.54 -8.06 2.42
C ASN A 20 -7.85 -9.21 1.68
N ASP A 21 -7.81 -9.19 0.35
CA ASP A 21 -7.07 -10.17 -0.46
C ASP A 21 -5.59 -10.20 -0.03
N LEU A 22 -4.95 -9.03 0.02
CA LEU A 22 -3.54 -8.90 0.40
C LEU A 22 -3.28 -9.42 1.82
N LYS A 23 -4.14 -9.05 2.79
CA LYS A 23 -4.06 -9.52 4.18
C LYS A 23 -4.13 -11.04 4.25
N ILE A 24 -5.06 -11.65 3.52
CA ILE A 24 -5.23 -13.12 3.50
C ILE A 24 -3.99 -13.79 2.91
N SER A 25 -3.47 -13.29 1.77
CA SER A 25 -2.26 -13.85 1.15
C SER A 25 -1.03 -13.74 2.04
N ILE A 26 -0.84 -12.61 2.73
CA ILE A 26 0.25 -12.43 3.69
C ILE A 26 0.10 -13.41 4.86
N GLY A 27 -1.11 -13.50 5.45
CA GLY A 27 -1.37 -14.42 6.55
C GLY A 27 -1.14 -15.89 6.17
N ALA A 28 -1.58 -16.29 4.98
CA ALA A 28 -1.34 -17.64 4.46
C ALA A 28 0.16 -17.92 4.27
N MET A 29 0.92 -16.95 3.77
CA MET A 29 2.37 -17.08 3.60
C MET A 29 3.10 -17.19 4.94
N VAL A 30 2.75 -16.34 5.91
CA VAL A 30 3.31 -16.40 7.26
C VAL A 30 3.01 -17.76 7.89
N HIS A 31 1.75 -18.20 7.85
CA HIS A 31 1.37 -19.51 8.39
C HIS A 31 2.18 -20.64 7.76
N LYS A 32 2.32 -20.65 6.43
CA LYS A 32 3.11 -21.64 5.70
C LYS A 32 4.59 -21.63 6.10
N LEU A 33 5.16 -20.45 6.32
CA LEU A 33 6.53 -20.30 6.81
C LEU A 33 6.69 -20.73 8.27
N GLU A 34 5.64 -20.68 9.08
CA GLU A 34 5.70 -21.11 10.47
C GLU A 34 5.48 -22.62 10.63
N THR A 35 4.66 -23.24 9.76
CA THR A 35 4.26 -24.65 9.89
C THR A 35 4.95 -25.59 8.90
N GLU A 36 5.34 -25.11 7.73
CA GLU A 36 5.86 -25.93 6.63
C GLU A 36 7.28 -25.52 6.21
N TYR A 37 8.05 -24.81 7.04
CA TYR A 37 9.37 -24.28 6.66
C TYR A 37 10.39 -25.33 6.20
N GLU A 38 10.29 -26.57 6.69
CA GLU A 38 11.16 -27.68 6.26
C GLU A 38 10.73 -28.30 4.92
N MET A 39 9.46 -28.13 4.54
CA MET A 39 8.84 -28.78 3.39
C MET A 39 8.62 -27.82 2.21
N ILE A 40 8.61 -26.51 2.45
CA ILE A 40 8.40 -25.52 1.41
C ILE A 40 9.59 -25.50 0.44
N ASN A 41 9.30 -25.72 -0.84
CA ASN A 41 10.28 -25.56 -1.89
C ASN A 41 10.27 -24.13 -2.46
N TRP A 42 11.40 -23.76 -3.06
CA TRP A 42 11.61 -22.41 -3.60
C TRP A 42 10.57 -21.98 -4.65
N PRO A 43 10.17 -22.83 -5.63
CA PRO A 43 9.11 -22.47 -6.57
C PRO A 43 7.79 -22.09 -5.87
N THR A 44 7.35 -22.90 -4.90
CA THR A 44 6.13 -22.65 -4.15
C THR A 44 6.22 -21.35 -3.35
N PHE A 45 7.38 -21.07 -2.73
CA PHE A 45 7.62 -19.81 -2.04
C PHE A 45 7.47 -18.62 -3.00
N LEU A 46 8.11 -18.70 -4.18
CA LEU A 46 8.06 -17.65 -5.18
C LEU A 46 6.66 -17.42 -5.73
N ASP A 47 5.88 -18.47 -5.96
CA ASP A 47 4.49 -18.33 -6.43
C ASP A 47 3.62 -17.58 -5.41
N ASN A 48 3.76 -17.89 -4.12
CA ASN A 48 3.05 -17.17 -3.05
C ASN A 48 3.52 -15.72 -2.96
N PHE A 49 4.82 -15.46 -3.11
CA PHE A 49 5.36 -14.10 -3.14
C PHE A 49 4.84 -13.32 -4.36
N ALA A 50 4.77 -13.94 -5.53
CA ALA A 50 4.24 -13.34 -6.75
C ALA A 50 2.76 -12.98 -6.59
N LEU A 51 1.98 -13.82 -5.91
CA LEU A 51 0.58 -13.53 -5.58
C LEU A 51 0.45 -12.27 -4.70
N ILE A 52 1.24 -12.18 -3.62
CA ILE A 52 1.28 -10.99 -2.75
C ILE A 52 1.65 -9.74 -3.56
N SER A 53 2.68 -9.84 -4.40
CA SER A 53 3.14 -8.74 -5.27
C SER A 53 2.05 -8.29 -6.25
N SER A 54 1.28 -9.24 -6.81
CA SER A 54 0.15 -8.96 -7.69
C SER A 54 -0.96 -8.18 -6.95
N HIS A 55 -1.34 -8.62 -5.75
CA HIS A 55 -2.32 -7.90 -4.92
C HIS A 55 -1.85 -6.49 -4.57
N LEU A 56 -0.59 -6.32 -4.16
CA LEU A 56 0.00 -5.02 -3.86
C LEU A 56 0.03 -4.09 -5.09
N THR A 57 0.37 -4.64 -6.26
CA THR A 57 0.36 -3.89 -7.53
C THR A 57 -1.05 -3.45 -7.89
N GLY A 58 -2.04 -4.34 -7.74
CA GLY A 58 -3.45 -4.01 -7.96
C GLY A 58 -3.94 -2.89 -7.04
N LEU A 59 -3.61 -2.96 -5.74
CA LEU A 59 -3.93 -1.92 -4.77
C LEU A 59 -3.26 -0.58 -5.13
N SER A 60 -1.98 -0.62 -5.48
CA SER A 60 -1.20 0.57 -5.86
C SER A 60 -1.78 1.28 -7.09
N LYS A 61 -2.32 0.52 -8.06
CA LYS A 61 -3.00 1.10 -9.23
C LYS A 61 -4.28 1.85 -8.84
N ILE A 62 -5.09 1.29 -7.94
CA ILE A 62 -6.32 1.93 -7.46
C ILE A 62 -6.01 3.20 -6.67
N LEU A 63 -4.98 3.14 -5.81
CA LEU A 63 -4.55 4.27 -4.97
C LEU A 63 -3.68 5.28 -5.70
N SER A 64 -3.29 5.00 -6.95
CA SER A 64 -2.44 5.90 -7.73
C SER A 64 -3.09 7.28 -7.84
N LYS A 65 -2.25 8.31 -7.77
CA LYS A 65 -2.63 9.72 -7.66
C LYS A 65 -3.64 10.17 -8.72
N GLU A 66 -3.61 9.56 -9.91
CA GLU A 66 -4.50 9.87 -11.03
C GLU A 66 -5.86 9.17 -10.93
N MET A 67 -5.93 8.01 -10.24
CA MET A 67 -7.13 7.17 -10.15
C MET A 67 -7.92 7.38 -8.85
N CYS A 68 -7.36 8.09 -7.86
CA CYS A 68 -8.02 8.30 -6.55
C CYS A 68 -8.24 9.77 -6.09
N PRO A 69 -8.74 10.70 -6.93
CA PRO A 69 -9.18 12.03 -6.47
C PRO A 69 -10.17 12.05 -5.28
N PRO A 70 -11.14 11.13 -5.17
CA PRO A 70 -12.12 11.14 -4.07
C PRO A 70 -11.52 11.02 -2.67
N LEU A 71 -10.44 10.26 -2.50
CA LEU A 71 -9.78 10.10 -1.20
C LEU A 71 -8.86 11.29 -0.87
N ARG A 72 -8.15 11.82 -1.87
CA ARG A 72 -7.17 12.89 -1.68
C ARG A 72 -7.78 14.19 -1.14
N ASN A 73 -9.00 14.50 -1.54
CA ASN A 73 -9.67 15.76 -1.16
C ASN A 73 -10.48 15.64 0.14
N ARG A 74 -10.30 14.55 0.89
CA ARG A 74 -10.98 14.29 2.15
C ARG A 74 -9.95 14.10 3.26
N THR A 75 -10.37 14.35 4.49
CA THR A 75 -9.57 14.12 5.68
C THR A 75 -10.30 13.16 6.60
N VAL A 76 -9.55 12.40 7.39
CA VAL A 76 -10.08 11.50 8.41
C VAL A 76 -9.89 12.18 9.76
N LEU A 77 -10.98 12.32 10.50
CA LEU A 77 -11.00 12.91 11.84
C LEU A 77 -11.79 11.99 12.79
N PRO A 78 -11.24 11.62 13.96
CA PRO A 78 -12.01 10.99 15.02
C PRO A 78 -13.16 11.90 15.46
N LEU A 79 -14.40 11.40 15.40
CA LEU A 79 -15.55 12.12 15.94
C LEU A 79 -15.70 11.91 17.45
N MET A 80 -15.29 10.75 17.93
CA MET A 80 -15.29 10.35 19.33
C MET A 80 -14.07 9.48 19.60
N VAL A 81 -13.52 9.63 20.79
CA VAL A 81 -12.47 8.75 21.31
C VAL A 81 -12.91 8.30 22.69
N SER A 82 -12.72 7.02 22.98
CA SER A 82 -13.16 6.40 24.23
C SER A 82 -12.10 5.42 24.72
N PRO A 83 -11.79 5.40 26.03
CA PRO A 83 -10.98 4.34 26.64
C PRO A 83 -11.76 3.03 26.81
N GLU A 84 -13.08 3.05 26.57
CA GLU A 84 -13.91 1.86 26.66
C GLU A 84 -13.71 0.96 25.43
N ARG A 85 -13.81 -0.35 25.68
CA ARG A 85 -13.76 -1.36 24.63
C ARG A 85 -14.98 -1.23 23.73
N ASP A 86 -14.75 -1.16 22.43
CA ASP A 86 -15.79 -1.09 21.41
C ASP A 86 -15.88 -2.44 20.67
N GLU A 87 -16.91 -3.24 20.98
CA GLU A 87 -17.09 -4.55 20.35
C GLU A 87 -17.41 -4.45 18.85
N LEU A 88 -18.01 -3.36 18.37
CA LEU A 88 -18.22 -3.16 16.93
C LEU A 88 -16.86 -2.98 16.24
N LEU A 89 -15.99 -2.17 16.81
CA LEU A 89 -14.65 -1.93 16.29
C LEU A 89 -13.77 -3.21 16.35
N VAL A 90 -13.86 -3.96 17.44
CA VAL A 90 -13.23 -5.29 17.57
C VAL A 90 -13.67 -6.19 16.43
N ASN A 91 -14.98 -6.32 16.19
CA ASN A 91 -15.50 -7.21 15.16
C ASN A 91 -15.06 -6.76 13.75
N LEU A 92 -15.18 -5.48 13.44
CA LEU A 92 -14.78 -4.92 12.13
C LEU A 92 -13.27 -5.06 11.88
N THR A 93 -12.45 -4.90 12.92
CA THR A 93 -11.00 -4.97 12.79
C THR A 93 -10.44 -6.36 13.04
N GLN A 94 -11.28 -7.38 13.27
CA GLN A 94 -10.86 -8.74 13.59
C GLN A 94 -9.94 -8.76 14.83
N GLY A 95 -10.31 -8.02 15.87
CA GLY A 95 -9.61 -7.94 17.14
C GLY A 95 -8.37 -7.04 17.17
N ARG A 96 -7.99 -6.41 16.05
CA ARG A 96 -6.78 -5.58 15.96
C ARG A 96 -6.91 -4.22 16.65
N VAL A 97 -8.13 -3.68 16.74
CA VAL A 97 -8.41 -2.38 17.35
C VAL A 97 -9.51 -2.57 18.40
N PRO A 98 -9.15 -2.85 19.66
CA PRO A 98 -10.13 -3.07 20.73
C PRO A 98 -10.66 -1.77 21.36
N VAL A 99 -9.88 -0.69 21.29
CA VAL A 99 -10.13 0.60 21.92
C VAL A 99 -9.63 1.70 20.97
N PHE A 100 -10.32 2.84 20.94
CA PHE A 100 -9.94 4.00 20.15
C PHE A 100 -9.82 5.24 21.05
N SER A 101 -8.76 5.27 21.85
CA SER A 101 -8.51 6.24 22.92
C SER A 101 -7.45 7.29 22.55
N HIS A 102 -7.38 8.37 23.32
CA HIS A 102 -6.47 9.50 23.06
C HIS A 102 -4.99 9.14 22.94
N ASP A 103 -4.55 8.07 23.59
CA ASP A 103 -3.19 7.54 23.58
C ASP A 103 -2.87 6.72 22.33
N ILE A 104 -3.84 5.99 21.76
CA ILE A 104 -3.60 5.06 20.63
C ILE A 104 -3.98 5.68 19.28
N VAL A 105 -4.95 6.60 19.26
CA VAL A 105 -5.41 7.29 18.03
C VAL A 105 -4.26 7.87 17.19
N PRO A 106 -3.21 8.50 17.75
CA PRO A 106 -2.09 9.00 16.97
C PRO A 106 -1.36 7.90 16.18
N ASP A 107 -1.28 6.68 16.73
CA ASP A 107 -0.64 5.55 16.08
C ASP A 107 -1.50 5.00 14.94
N TYR A 108 -2.81 4.85 15.15
CA TYR A 108 -3.73 4.36 14.11
C TYR A 108 -3.94 5.32 12.95
N LEU A 109 -3.86 6.63 13.21
CA LEU A 109 -4.00 7.67 12.18
C LEU A 109 -2.66 8.21 11.68
N ARG A 110 -1.55 7.56 12.03
CA ARG A 110 -0.22 7.99 11.64
C ARG A 110 -0.07 7.97 10.11
N THR A 111 0.28 9.12 9.55
CA THR A 111 0.64 9.28 8.13
C THR A 111 2.14 9.42 7.90
N LYS A 112 2.92 9.59 8.98
CA LYS A 112 4.38 9.67 8.90
C LYS A 112 4.95 8.30 8.49
N PRO A 113 5.76 8.22 7.40
CA PRO A 113 6.41 6.98 6.98
C PRO A 113 7.25 6.33 8.09
N ASP A 114 7.58 5.06 7.90
CA ASP A 114 8.56 4.40 8.74
C ASP A 114 9.95 5.03 8.56
N PRO A 115 10.84 4.95 9.57
CA PRO A 115 12.15 5.60 9.52
C PRO A 115 13.03 5.17 8.33
N MET A 116 12.93 3.91 7.89
CA MET A 116 13.74 3.41 6.77
C MET A 116 13.23 3.97 5.43
N ALA A 117 11.92 4.05 5.25
CA ALA A 117 11.31 4.71 4.11
C ALA A 117 11.64 6.21 4.08
N GLU A 118 11.55 6.90 5.23
CA GLU A 118 11.92 8.32 5.36
C GLU A 118 13.39 8.55 4.98
N GLN A 119 14.31 7.72 5.47
CA GLN A 119 15.72 7.81 5.13
C GLN A 119 15.96 7.57 3.63
N LYS A 120 15.28 6.57 3.03
CA LYS A 120 15.39 6.27 1.60
C LYS A 120 14.83 7.41 0.74
N MET A 121 13.72 8.03 1.16
CA MET A 121 13.15 9.21 0.51
C MET A 121 14.15 10.36 0.52
N LEU A 122 14.73 10.68 1.68
CA LEU A 122 15.73 11.75 1.80
C LEU A 122 16.96 11.51 0.93
N GLN A 123 17.47 10.27 0.89
CA GLN A 123 18.59 9.92 0.00
C GLN A 123 18.24 10.12 -1.48
N ASN A 124 17.01 9.77 -1.89
CA ASN A 124 16.56 9.96 -3.26
C ASN A 124 16.35 11.44 -3.60
N GLU A 125 15.82 12.24 -2.67
CA GLU A 125 15.66 13.69 -2.83
C GLU A 125 17.02 14.38 -2.96
N GLN A 126 18.01 14.01 -2.15
CA GLN A 126 19.37 14.54 -2.26
C GLN A 126 20.01 14.21 -3.62
N LYS A 127 19.85 12.98 -4.10
CA LYS A 127 20.31 12.60 -5.45
C LYS A 127 19.61 13.42 -6.52
N ALA A 128 18.30 13.59 -6.41
CA ALA A 128 17.51 14.36 -7.37
C ALA A 128 17.90 15.86 -7.38
N ALA A 129 18.17 16.45 -6.21
CA ALA A 129 18.58 17.84 -6.09
C ALA A 129 19.92 18.15 -6.79
N ASN A 130 20.79 17.15 -6.93
CA ASN A 130 22.08 17.26 -7.61
C ASN A 130 21.99 17.09 -9.14
N LEU A 131 20.80 16.82 -9.69
CA LEU A 131 20.55 16.66 -11.12
C LEU A 131 19.82 17.88 -11.67
N SER A 132 20.28 18.42 -12.81
CA SER A 132 19.51 19.43 -13.53
C SER A 132 18.30 18.78 -14.23
N LEU A 133 17.18 19.51 -14.30
CA LEU A 133 15.96 19.06 -14.97
C LEU A 133 16.21 18.66 -16.43
N GLU A 134 17.07 19.41 -17.13
CA GLU A 134 17.44 19.11 -18.53
C GLU A 134 18.24 17.80 -18.63
N ALA A 135 19.23 17.59 -17.76
CA ALA A 135 20.02 16.37 -17.75
C ALA A 135 19.16 15.15 -17.41
N ALA A 136 18.27 15.28 -16.41
CA ALA A 136 17.34 14.23 -16.01
C ALA A 136 16.39 13.86 -17.17
N GLY A 137 15.80 14.85 -17.87
CA GLY A 137 14.92 14.60 -19.01
C GLY A 137 15.62 13.87 -20.18
N LYS A 138 16.85 14.28 -20.52
CA LYS A 138 17.67 13.59 -21.54
C LYS A 138 17.97 12.15 -21.15
N GLN A 139 18.38 11.92 -19.91
CA GLN A 139 18.68 10.58 -19.39
C GLN A 139 17.44 9.68 -19.42
N VAL A 140 16.29 10.15 -18.93
CA VAL A 140 15.03 9.38 -18.94
C VAL A 140 14.66 8.98 -20.36
N THR A 141 14.74 9.90 -21.32
CA THR A 141 14.41 9.62 -22.73
C THR A 141 15.33 8.56 -23.32
N GLN A 142 16.64 8.67 -23.06
CA GLN A 142 17.64 7.70 -23.51
C GLN A 142 17.40 6.32 -22.91
N TYR A 143 17.19 6.23 -21.59
CA TYR A 143 16.95 4.94 -20.92
C TYR A 143 15.65 4.30 -21.37
N ASN A 144 14.57 5.06 -21.54
CA ASN A 144 13.31 4.53 -22.05
C ASN A 144 13.46 3.92 -23.45
N LYS A 145 14.27 4.54 -24.32
CA LYS A 145 14.57 3.99 -25.65
C LYS A 145 15.31 2.65 -25.55
N VAL A 146 16.31 2.55 -24.67
CA VAL A 146 17.06 1.30 -24.45
C VAL A 146 16.16 0.21 -23.89
N VAL A 147 15.37 0.51 -22.85
CA VAL A 147 14.45 -0.46 -22.24
C VAL A 147 13.42 -0.95 -23.25
N SER A 148 12.83 -0.05 -24.04
CA SER A 148 11.85 -0.42 -25.06
C SER A 148 12.47 -1.33 -26.11
N HIS A 149 13.68 -1.03 -26.58
CA HIS A 149 14.39 -1.87 -27.54
C HIS A 149 14.72 -3.26 -26.99
N VAL A 150 15.15 -3.36 -25.73
CA VAL A 150 15.41 -4.66 -25.09
C VAL A 150 14.10 -5.45 -24.93
N LEU A 151 13.01 -4.78 -24.58
CA LEU A 151 11.70 -5.41 -24.46
C LEU A 151 11.21 -5.97 -25.80
N GLU A 152 11.38 -5.23 -26.90
CA GLU A 152 11.10 -5.70 -28.27
C GLU A 152 11.93 -6.91 -28.69
N MET A 153 13.14 -7.08 -28.15
CA MET A 153 13.97 -8.26 -28.43
C MET A 153 13.57 -9.49 -27.61
N MET A 154 12.89 -9.31 -26.48
CA MET A 154 12.49 -10.40 -25.58
C MET A 154 11.04 -10.86 -25.77
N LEU A 155 10.20 -10.05 -26.42
CA LEU A 155 8.82 -10.37 -26.81
C LEU A 155 8.77 -10.84 -28.26
#